data_AF-A0A431KV47-F1
#
_entry.id   AF-A0A431KV47-F1
#
_cell.length_a   1.000
_cell.length_b   1.000
_cell.length_c   1.000
_cell.angle_alpha   90.00
_cell.angle_beta   90.00
_cell.angle_gamma   90.00
#
_symmetry.space_group_name_H-M   'P 1'
#
loop_
_entity.id
_entity.type
_entity.pdbx_description
1 polymer ?
#
loop_
_entity_poly.entity_id
_entity_poly.type
_entity_poly.pdbx_seq_one_letter_code
_entity_poly.pdbx_strand_id
1 'polypeptide(L)'
;MKGGFKGNLTVGDFASVDKLNAADFLRWKSLYFGGVDIRLAPLAVSIDDIALSDFYTRLILDAQGGLNIREITAQRAQEQKDEQDAVKKANGGKLSAPGVATAQLPPATPAEPLPPVSIKRITLQGGNIAYSDRFIRPNYDANLTGMGGRLVGLSSDPGTIAELELRGKVDNAAPVEVVGKLNPFRQDKALDIKASVKDFELSGVSTYAGKYVGYGIEKGKLSATVNYKIEDRKLT
;
A
#
# COMPACT_ATOMS: atom_id res chain seq x y z
N MET A 1 -9.03 -0.85 -31.56
CA MET A 1 -9.06 -2.33 -31.61
C MET A 1 -9.83 -2.86 -30.40
N LYS A 2 -10.73 -3.82 -30.58
CA LYS A 2 -11.43 -4.51 -29.48
C LYS A 2 -10.55 -5.67 -29.01
N GLY A 3 -9.59 -5.37 -28.13
CA GLY A 3 -8.74 -6.38 -27.51
C GLY A 3 -9.19 -6.69 -26.09
N GLY A 4 -8.86 -7.89 -25.61
CA GLY A 4 -9.11 -8.29 -24.24
C GLY A 4 -8.41 -9.60 -23.90
N PHE A 5 -8.37 -9.94 -22.62
CA PHE A 5 -7.80 -11.18 -22.10
C PHE A 5 -8.81 -11.84 -21.17
N LYS A 6 -8.99 -13.16 -21.32
CA LYS A 6 -9.75 -13.97 -20.37
C LYS A 6 -8.98 -15.22 -20.01
N GLY A 7 -8.84 -15.49 -18.72
CA GLY A 7 -8.19 -16.71 -18.26
C GLY A 7 -7.65 -16.61 -16.85
N ASN A 8 -6.70 -17.49 -16.57
CA ASN A 8 -6.01 -17.54 -15.29
C ASN A 8 -4.52 -17.30 -15.52
N LEU A 9 -3.85 -16.76 -14.51
CA LEU A 9 -2.41 -16.49 -14.53
C LEU A 9 -1.81 -16.90 -13.19
N THR A 10 -0.64 -17.52 -13.21
CA THR A 10 0.14 -17.79 -12.00
C THR A 10 1.56 -17.32 -12.21
N VAL A 11 2.12 -16.63 -11.22
CA VAL A 11 3.54 -16.29 -11.12
C VAL A 11 4.11 -17.01 -9.91
N GLY A 12 4.92 -18.04 -10.15
CA GLY A 12 5.61 -18.80 -9.12
C GLY A 12 7.01 -18.28 -8.83
N ASP A 13 7.51 -18.57 -7.63
CA ASP A 13 8.92 -18.45 -7.24
C ASP A 13 9.58 -17.12 -7.60
N PHE A 14 8.88 -16.02 -7.32
CA PHE A 14 9.38 -14.67 -7.60
C PHE A 14 10.21 -14.16 -6.43
N ALA A 15 11.30 -13.47 -6.75
CA ALA A 15 12.07 -12.68 -5.80
C ALA A 15 12.58 -11.41 -6.45
N SER A 16 12.60 -10.33 -5.68
CA SER A 16 13.17 -9.05 -6.06
C SER A 16 14.03 -8.48 -4.94
N VAL A 17 15.08 -7.77 -5.33
CA VAL A 17 16.02 -7.12 -4.43
C VAL A 17 15.97 -5.62 -4.65
N ASP A 18 16.11 -4.87 -3.56
CA ASP A 18 16.34 -3.44 -3.64
C ASP A 18 17.77 -3.18 -4.12
N LYS A 19 17.92 -2.50 -5.26
CA LYS A 19 19.23 -2.16 -5.84
C LYS A 19 20.06 -1.24 -4.95
N LEU A 20 19.42 -0.40 -4.12
CA LEU A 20 20.12 0.54 -3.25
C LEU A 20 20.77 -0.18 -2.06
N ASN A 21 20.14 -1.24 -1.57
CA ASN A 21 20.52 -1.91 -0.32
C ASN A 21 20.96 -3.37 -0.49
N ALA A 22 20.95 -3.90 -1.71
CA ALA A 22 21.26 -5.29 -2.05
C ALA A 22 20.52 -6.33 -1.18
N ALA A 23 19.29 -5.99 -0.77
CA ALA A 23 18.55 -6.76 0.20
C ALA A 23 17.17 -7.14 -0.36
N ASP A 24 16.64 -8.29 0.05
CA ASP A 24 15.31 -8.76 -0.35
C ASP A 24 14.25 -7.66 -0.13
N PHE A 25 13.52 -7.32 -1.19
CA PHE A 25 12.42 -6.36 -1.10
C PHE A 25 11.07 -7.08 -1.07
N LEU A 26 10.85 -7.97 -2.04
CA LEU A 26 9.60 -8.67 -2.21
C LEU A 26 9.85 -10.04 -2.82
N ARG A 27 9.35 -11.10 -2.18
CA ARG A 27 9.38 -12.48 -2.68
C ARG A 27 8.06 -13.18 -2.42
N TRP A 28 7.74 -14.20 -3.21
CA TRP A 28 6.62 -15.09 -2.95
C TRP A 28 6.81 -16.43 -3.66
N LYS A 29 6.14 -17.46 -3.15
CA LYS A 29 6.11 -18.77 -3.80
C LYS A 29 5.07 -18.86 -4.90
N SER A 30 3.87 -18.30 -4.67
CA SER A 30 2.82 -18.29 -5.67
C SER A 30 1.97 -17.03 -5.57
N LEU A 31 1.76 -16.39 -6.72
CA LEU A 31 0.76 -15.35 -6.93
C LEU A 31 -0.16 -15.81 -8.07
N TYR A 32 -1.37 -16.21 -7.71
CA TYR A 32 -2.41 -16.69 -8.62
C TYR A 32 -3.46 -15.62 -8.86
N PHE A 33 -3.90 -15.51 -10.11
CA PHE A 33 -5.04 -14.73 -10.57
C PHE A 33 -6.01 -15.65 -11.30
N GLY A 34 -7.20 -15.83 -10.74
CA GLY A 34 -8.29 -16.63 -11.30
C GLY A 34 -9.40 -15.77 -11.87
N GLY A 35 -9.96 -16.19 -13.00
CA GLY A 35 -11.11 -15.53 -13.63
C GLY A 35 -10.80 -14.11 -14.07
N VAL A 36 -9.58 -13.85 -14.54
CA VAL A 36 -9.17 -12.56 -15.08
C VAL A 36 -9.96 -12.29 -16.36
N ASP A 37 -10.63 -11.14 -16.44
CA ASP A 37 -11.27 -10.61 -17.63
C ASP A 37 -10.87 -9.13 -17.78
N ILE A 38 -10.00 -8.87 -18.76
CA ILE A 38 -9.53 -7.54 -19.12
C ILE A 38 -10.16 -7.18 -20.47
N ARG A 39 -10.84 -6.04 -20.52
CA ARG A 39 -11.37 -5.43 -21.74
C ARG A 39 -10.62 -4.14 -21.98
N LEU A 40 -10.18 -3.87 -23.21
CA LEU A 40 -9.39 -2.67 -23.53
C LEU A 40 -10.20 -1.50 -24.10
N ALA A 41 -11.44 -1.75 -24.54
CA ALA A 41 -12.30 -0.72 -25.12
C ALA A 41 -13.79 -1.02 -24.88
N PRO A 42 -14.43 -0.42 -23.84
CA PRO A 42 -13.81 0.42 -22.81
C PRO A 42 -12.88 -0.37 -21.88
N LEU A 43 -11.90 0.30 -21.27
CA LEU A 43 -10.97 -0.33 -20.33
C LEU A 43 -11.73 -0.78 -19.07
N ALA A 44 -11.75 -2.07 -18.81
CA ALA A 44 -12.34 -2.65 -17.59
C ALA A 44 -11.57 -3.90 -17.17
N VAL A 45 -11.44 -4.10 -15.86
CA VAL A 45 -10.73 -5.25 -15.27
C VAL A 45 -11.63 -5.91 -14.23
N SER A 46 -11.86 -7.20 -14.37
CA SER A 46 -12.48 -8.03 -13.33
C SER A 46 -11.63 -9.25 -13.05
N ILE A 47 -11.44 -9.55 -11.77
CA ILE A 47 -10.69 -10.72 -11.29
C ILE A 47 -11.54 -11.41 -10.23
N ASP A 48 -11.70 -12.72 -10.35
CA ASP A 48 -12.51 -13.48 -9.39
C ASP A 48 -11.73 -13.82 -8.13
N ASP A 49 -10.47 -14.23 -8.29
CA ASP A 49 -9.64 -14.63 -7.16
C ASP A 49 -8.20 -14.18 -7.35
N ILE A 50 -7.61 -13.64 -6.28
CA ILE A 50 -6.18 -13.40 -6.18
C ILE A 50 -5.69 -14.18 -4.96
N ALA A 51 -4.75 -15.10 -5.14
CA ALA A 51 -4.18 -15.85 -4.02
C ALA A 51 -2.67 -15.65 -3.98
N LEU A 52 -2.17 -15.16 -2.84
CA LEU A 52 -0.75 -14.96 -2.57
C LEU A 52 -0.30 -15.87 -1.42
N SER A 53 0.68 -16.73 -1.69
CA SER A 53 1.19 -17.69 -0.71
C SER A 53 2.70 -17.54 -0.48
N ASP A 54 3.10 -17.76 0.77
CA ASP A 54 4.48 -17.78 1.24
C ASP A 54 5.24 -16.53 0.80
N PHE A 55 4.66 -15.36 1.08
CA PHE A 55 5.20 -14.09 0.66
C PHE A 55 6.11 -13.47 1.72
N TYR A 56 7.03 -12.64 1.27
CA TYR A 56 7.75 -11.72 2.12
C TYR A 56 7.86 -10.35 1.51
N THR A 57 7.77 -9.33 2.35
CA THR A 57 8.02 -7.95 1.95
C THR A 57 8.73 -7.19 3.05
N ARG A 58 9.61 -6.26 2.65
CA ARG A 58 10.22 -5.29 3.56
C ARG A 58 9.54 -3.93 3.40
N LEU A 59 8.95 -3.46 4.49
CA LEU A 59 8.29 -2.17 4.60
C LEU A 59 9.15 -1.22 5.44
N ILE A 60 9.51 -0.08 4.88
CA ILE A 60 10.36 0.91 5.53
C ILE A 60 9.61 2.23 5.54
N LEU A 61 9.29 2.73 6.74
CA LEU A 61 8.92 4.11 6.96
C LEU A 61 10.22 4.92 7.12
N ASP A 62 10.52 5.78 6.15
CA ASP A 62 11.72 6.59 6.15
C ASP A 62 11.66 7.73 7.19
N ALA A 63 12.76 8.49 7.30
CA ALA A 63 12.86 9.60 8.25
C ALA A 63 11.95 10.80 7.90
N GLN A 64 11.45 10.85 6.67
CA GLN A 64 10.53 11.85 6.13
C GLN A 64 9.06 11.43 6.26
N GLY A 65 8.79 10.22 6.78
CA GLY A 65 7.45 9.64 6.88
C GLY A 65 6.92 9.04 5.56
N GLY A 66 7.79 8.86 4.57
CA GLY A 66 7.52 8.13 3.33
C GLY A 66 7.62 6.63 3.54
N LEU A 67 6.77 5.87 2.85
CA LEU A 67 6.84 4.40 2.83
C LEU A 67 7.44 3.97 1.49
N ASN A 68 8.42 3.07 1.51
CA ASN A 68 9.12 2.55 0.33
C ASN A 68 8.21 1.87 -0.74
N ILE A 69 6.93 1.59 -0.44
CA ILE A 69 5.96 1.11 -1.44
C ILE A 69 5.47 2.26 -2.36
N ARG A 70 5.41 3.50 -1.85
CA ARG A 70 4.88 4.66 -2.58
C ARG A 70 5.80 5.09 -3.71
N GLU A 71 7.09 4.87 -3.57
CA GLU A 71 8.10 5.26 -4.56
C GLU A 71 7.92 4.52 -5.88
N ILE A 72 7.40 3.28 -5.91
CA ILE A 72 7.10 2.57 -7.16
C ILE A 72 6.09 3.33 -8.03
N THR A 73 5.13 4.03 -7.42
CA THR A 73 4.09 4.77 -8.16
C THR A 73 4.48 6.23 -8.37
N ALA A 74 5.13 6.87 -7.39
CA ALA A 74 5.57 8.25 -7.47
C ALA A 74 6.75 8.43 -8.45
N GLN A 75 7.68 7.48 -8.50
CA GLN A 75 8.80 7.49 -9.44
C GLN A 75 8.30 7.32 -10.87
N ARG A 76 7.32 6.44 -11.12
CA ARG A 76 6.63 6.35 -12.42
C ARG A 76 5.93 7.66 -12.80
N ALA A 77 5.27 8.33 -11.86
CA ALA A 77 4.62 9.61 -12.12
C ALA A 77 5.61 10.75 -12.39
N GLN A 78 6.80 10.69 -11.79
CA GLN A 78 7.88 11.64 -12.00
C GLN A 78 8.60 11.38 -13.33
N GLU A 79 8.92 10.13 -13.65
CA GLU A 79 9.47 9.73 -14.95
C GLU A 79 8.53 10.11 -16.10
N GLN A 80 7.21 9.98 -15.92
CA GLN A 80 6.22 10.44 -16.90
C GLN A 80 6.14 11.97 -17.04
N LYS A 81 6.39 12.72 -15.97
CA LYS A 81 6.49 14.19 -16.02
C LYS A 81 7.77 14.62 -16.73
N ASP A 82 8.89 13.98 -16.42
CA ASP A 82 10.20 14.29 -17.00
C ASP A 82 10.23 13.94 -18.50
N GLU A 83 9.55 12.87 -18.92
CA GLU A 83 9.33 12.53 -20.34
C GLU A 83 8.42 13.54 -21.05
N GLN A 84 7.35 14.03 -20.40
CA GLN A 84 6.50 15.08 -20.98
C GLN A 84 7.21 16.44 -21.09
N ASP A 85 8.09 16.77 -20.15
CA ASP A 85 8.90 17.98 -20.20
C ASP A 85 10.07 17.87 -21.21
N ALA A 86 10.58 16.66 -21.45
CA ALA A 86 11.56 16.39 -22.51
C ALA A 86 10.94 16.53 -23.92
N VAL A 87 9.70 16.07 -24.12
CA VAL A 87 8.98 16.22 -25.40
C VAL A 87 8.61 17.69 -25.67
N LYS A 88 8.31 18.49 -24.64
CA LYS A 88 8.09 19.94 -24.77
C LYS A 88 9.36 20.72 -25.12
N LYS A 89 10.54 20.28 -24.66
CA LYS A 89 11.83 20.88 -25.04
C LYS A 89 12.29 20.54 -26.46
N ALA A 90 11.85 19.41 -27.01
CA ALA A 90 12.24 18.98 -28.36
C ALA A 90 11.50 19.73 -29.49
N ASN A 91 10.33 20.33 -29.23
CA ASN A 91 9.49 20.97 -30.25
C ASN A 91 9.54 22.51 -30.26
N GLY A 92 10.75 23.07 -30.12
CA GLY A 92 11.13 24.39 -30.62
C GLY A 92 10.54 25.61 -29.90
N GLY A 93 11.37 26.26 -29.07
CA GLY A 93 11.08 27.59 -28.53
C GLY A 93 12.35 28.37 -28.19
N LYS A 94 12.74 29.26 -29.09
CA LYS A 94 13.85 30.21 -29.01
C LYS A 94 13.73 31.12 -27.77
N LEU A 95 14.85 31.37 -27.08
CA LEU A 95 14.95 32.18 -25.85
C LEU A 95 14.72 33.69 -26.05
N SER A 96 14.09 34.34 -25.05
CA SER A 96 14.31 35.70 -24.44
C SER A 96 12.96 36.22 -23.89
N ALA A 97 12.77 36.92 -22.77
CA ALA A 97 13.53 37.50 -21.65
C ALA A 97 12.49 37.80 -20.50
N PRO A 98 12.88 38.22 -19.28
CA PRO A 98 12.09 38.07 -18.06
C PRO A 98 11.06 39.20 -17.83
N GLY A 99 9.79 38.81 -17.68
CA GLY A 99 8.70 39.68 -17.26
C GLY A 99 7.84 38.96 -16.22
N VAL A 100 7.70 39.57 -15.05
CA VAL A 100 6.79 39.14 -13.98
C VAL A 100 5.36 39.07 -14.49
N ALA A 101 4.89 37.86 -14.75
CA ALA A 101 3.48 37.55 -14.93
C ALA A 101 3.15 36.39 -14.00
N THR A 102 2.20 36.60 -13.10
CA THR A 102 1.56 35.56 -12.30
C THR A 102 1.04 34.48 -13.24
N ALA A 103 1.80 33.39 -13.37
CA ALA A 103 1.38 32.21 -14.10
C ALA A 103 0.19 31.60 -13.34
N GLN A 104 -1.02 31.96 -13.79
CA GLN A 104 -2.20 31.16 -13.51
C GLN A 104 -1.86 29.73 -13.94
N LEU A 105 -1.81 28.83 -12.96
CA LEU A 105 -1.78 27.40 -13.20
C LEU A 105 -2.90 27.08 -14.20
N PRO A 106 -2.61 26.42 -15.33
CA PRO A 106 -3.67 25.95 -16.21
C PRO A 106 -4.63 25.09 -15.38
N PRO A 107 -5.95 25.20 -15.60
CA PRO A 107 -6.93 24.42 -14.86
C PRO A 107 -6.56 22.96 -14.97
N ALA A 108 -6.49 22.27 -13.82
CA ALA A 108 -6.22 20.86 -13.75
C ALA A 108 -7.19 20.15 -14.71
N THR A 109 -6.65 19.50 -15.73
CA THR A 109 -7.42 18.62 -16.62
C THR A 109 -8.25 17.70 -15.73
N PRO A 110 -9.58 17.60 -15.94
CA PRO A 110 -10.40 16.69 -15.16
C PRO A 110 -9.76 15.30 -15.18
N ALA A 111 -9.44 14.76 -14.01
CA ALA A 111 -8.91 13.42 -13.90
C ALA A 111 -9.88 12.47 -14.60
N GLU A 112 -9.40 11.77 -15.63
CA GLU A 112 -10.21 10.78 -16.33
C GLU A 112 -10.80 9.80 -15.31
N PRO A 113 -12.09 9.42 -15.43
CA PRO A 113 -12.70 8.47 -14.50
C PRO A 113 -11.84 7.20 -14.45
N LEU A 114 -11.51 6.75 -13.24
CA LEU A 114 -10.79 5.49 -13.06
C LEU A 114 -11.54 4.38 -13.83
N PRO A 115 -10.83 3.58 -14.63
CA PRO A 115 -11.45 2.46 -15.33
C PRO A 115 -12.13 1.53 -14.30
N PRO A 116 -13.28 0.92 -14.62
CA PRO A 116 -13.91 -0.05 -13.74
C PRO A 116 -12.96 -1.19 -13.40
N VAL A 117 -12.64 -1.34 -12.12
CA VAL A 117 -11.85 -2.43 -11.57
C VAL A 117 -12.66 -3.15 -10.50
N SER A 118 -12.72 -4.47 -10.57
CA SER A 118 -13.35 -5.31 -9.55
C SER A 118 -12.52 -6.55 -9.26
N ILE A 119 -12.35 -6.86 -7.98
CA ILE A 119 -11.67 -8.04 -7.48
C ILE A 119 -12.59 -8.67 -6.45
N LYS A 120 -13.14 -9.85 -6.74
CA LYS A 120 -14.12 -10.48 -5.85
C LYS A 120 -13.45 -10.95 -4.56
N ARG A 121 -12.26 -11.54 -4.64
CA ARG A 121 -11.54 -12.06 -3.48
C ARG A 121 -10.03 -11.93 -3.64
N ILE A 122 -9.37 -11.59 -2.55
CA ILE A 122 -7.93 -11.70 -2.36
C ILE A 122 -7.70 -12.56 -1.12
N THR A 123 -6.82 -13.55 -1.19
CA THR A 123 -6.43 -14.42 -0.09
C THR A 123 -4.92 -14.35 0.11
N LEU A 124 -4.51 -14.19 1.38
CA LEU A 124 -3.11 -14.14 1.79
C LEU A 124 -2.81 -15.31 2.72
N GLN A 125 -1.67 -15.97 2.53
CA GLN A 125 -1.23 -17.07 3.39
C GLN A 125 0.28 -17.12 3.55
N GLY A 126 0.74 -17.45 4.77
CA GLY A 126 2.16 -17.75 5.02
C GLY A 126 3.08 -16.53 4.92
N GLY A 127 2.55 -15.33 5.14
CA GLY A 127 3.28 -14.09 4.95
C GLY A 127 4.29 -13.76 6.05
N ASN A 128 5.40 -13.14 5.65
CA ASN A 128 6.36 -12.51 6.55
C ASN A 128 6.63 -11.06 6.14
N ILE A 129 6.37 -10.11 7.02
CA ILE A 129 6.54 -8.68 6.75
C ILE A 129 7.60 -8.15 7.70
N ALA A 130 8.75 -7.75 7.16
CA ALA A 130 9.76 -7.03 7.91
C ALA A 130 9.43 -5.54 7.88
N TYR A 131 9.04 -4.97 9.02
CA TYR A 131 8.72 -3.56 9.18
C TYR A 131 9.86 -2.82 9.87
N SER A 132 10.20 -1.65 9.33
CA SER A 132 11.26 -0.79 9.82
C SER A 132 10.74 0.65 9.90
N ASP A 133 10.72 1.21 11.11
CA ASP A 133 10.42 2.61 11.35
C ASP A 133 11.71 3.40 11.57
N ARG A 134 12.01 4.26 10.60
CA ARG A 134 13.14 5.17 10.56
C ARG A 134 12.69 6.62 10.74
N PHE A 135 11.44 6.87 11.09
CA PHE A 135 10.93 8.17 11.52
C PHE A 135 11.19 8.41 13.02
N ILE A 136 11.19 7.34 13.81
CA ILE A 136 11.52 7.36 15.23
C ILE A 136 13.05 7.19 15.43
N ARG A 137 13.57 7.80 16.50
CA ARG A 137 14.94 7.63 16.96
C ARG A 137 14.92 7.31 18.47
N PRO A 138 15.60 6.24 18.93
CA PRO A 138 16.26 5.20 18.13
C PRO A 138 15.30 4.49 17.17
N ASN A 139 15.82 3.91 16.07
CA ASN A 139 14.99 3.25 15.06
C ASN A 139 14.23 2.07 15.68
N TYR A 140 13.06 1.76 15.12
CA TYR A 140 12.25 0.62 15.54
C TYR A 140 12.12 -0.39 14.40
N ASP A 141 12.19 -1.66 14.72
CA ASP A 141 12.00 -2.77 13.78
C ASP A 141 11.01 -3.77 14.38
N ALA A 142 10.17 -4.35 13.53
CA ALA A 142 9.19 -5.36 13.89
C ALA A 142 9.09 -6.41 12.78
N ASN A 143 8.84 -7.65 13.15
CA ASN A 143 8.67 -8.73 12.20
C ASN A 143 7.28 -9.35 12.33
N LEU A 144 6.42 -9.16 11.33
CA LEU A 144 5.11 -9.81 11.31
C LEU A 144 5.24 -11.18 10.63
N THR A 145 4.78 -12.24 11.30
CA THR A 145 4.95 -13.61 10.83
C THR A 145 3.62 -14.36 10.81
N GLY A 146 3.54 -15.38 9.94
CA GLY A 146 2.32 -16.16 9.76
C GLY A 146 1.15 -15.31 9.26
N MET A 147 1.44 -14.22 8.54
CA MET A 147 0.43 -13.29 8.07
C MET A 147 -0.48 -14.00 7.07
N GLY A 148 -1.78 -13.91 7.29
CA GLY A 148 -2.78 -14.46 6.39
C GLY A 148 -4.14 -13.84 6.60
N GLY A 149 -5.04 -14.05 5.65
CA GLY A 149 -6.35 -13.43 5.69
C GLY A 149 -6.98 -13.28 4.32
N ARG A 150 -8.00 -12.43 4.23
CA ARG A 150 -8.79 -12.20 3.03
C ARG A 150 -9.24 -10.74 2.90
N LEU A 151 -9.41 -10.31 1.66
CA LEU A 151 -10.12 -9.10 1.28
C LEU A 151 -11.20 -9.48 0.26
N VAL A 152 -12.45 -9.13 0.50
CA VAL A 152 -13.59 -9.50 -0.35
C VAL A 152 -14.29 -8.26 -0.87
N GLY A 153 -14.60 -8.23 -2.17
CA GLY A 153 -15.39 -7.16 -2.77
C GLY A 153 -14.62 -5.85 -3.00
N LEU A 154 -13.36 -5.91 -3.40
CA LEU A 154 -12.59 -4.71 -3.74
C LEU A 154 -13.03 -4.20 -5.13
N SER A 155 -13.55 -2.98 -5.21
CA SER A 155 -14.08 -2.42 -6.46
C SER A 155 -13.89 -0.92 -6.54
N SER A 156 -13.67 -0.40 -7.75
CA SER A 156 -13.65 1.03 -8.02
C SER A 156 -15.03 1.69 -7.98
N ASP A 157 -16.11 0.89 -7.89
CA ASP A 157 -17.46 1.37 -7.66
C ASP A 157 -17.56 2.03 -6.26
N PRO A 158 -17.92 3.33 -6.17
CA PRO A 158 -18.10 4.01 -4.89
C PRO A 158 -19.13 3.35 -3.95
N GLY A 159 -20.13 2.65 -4.49
CA GLY A 159 -21.16 1.96 -3.70
C GLY A 159 -20.71 0.64 -3.09
N THR A 160 -19.55 0.11 -3.50
CA THR A 160 -19.04 -1.16 -2.99
C THR A 160 -18.12 -0.91 -1.79
N ILE A 161 -18.31 -1.66 -0.70
CA ILE A 161 -17.41 -1.65 0.47
C ILE A 161 -16.77 -3.02 0.59
N ALA A 162 -15.44 -3.06 0.58
CA ALA A 162 -14.67 -4.29 0.71
C ALA A 162 -14.54 -4.69 2.18
N GLU A 163 -14.56 -5.99 2.46
CA GLU A 163 -14.37 -6.53 3.81
C GLU A 163 -12.98 -7.15 3.96
N LEU A 164 -12.24 -6.68 4.96
CA LEU A 164 -10.88 -7.09 5.29
C LEU A 164 -10.87 -7.94 6.56
N GLU A 165 -10.09 -9.01 6.53
CA GLU A 165 -9.72 -9.82 7.68
C GLU A 165 -8.26 -10.23 7.53
N LEU A 166 -7.41 -9.88 8.48
CA LEU A 166 -5.99 -10.26 8.54
C LEU A 166 -5.64 -10.74 9.94
N ARG A 167 -4.78 -11.73 10.01
CA ARG A 167 -4.24 -12.28 11.25
C ARG A 167 -2.77 -12.63 11.09
N GLY A 168 -2.05 -12.63 12.20
CA GLY A 168 -0.67 -13.08 12.27
C GLY A 168 -0.09 -12.86 13.65
N LYS A 169 1.24 -12.71 13.73
CA LYS A 169 1.94 -12.43 14.97
C LYS A 169 3.00 -11.37 14.75
N VAL A 170 3.28 -10.56 15.76
CA VAL A 170 4.45 -9.68 15.80
C VAL A 170 5.56 -10.38 16.59
N ASP A 171 6.76 -10.35 16.03
CA ASP A 171 8.00 -10.92 16.57
C ASP A 171 7.82 -12.38 17.01
N ASN A 172 7.06 -13.15 16.23
CA ASN A 172 6.68 -14.56 16.49
C ASN A 172 5.92 -14.82 17.79
N ALA A 173 5.55 -13.79 18.54
CA ALA A 173 5.00 -13.91 19.89
C ALA A 173 3.58 -13.37 19.98
N ALA A 174 3.38 -12.08 19.70
CA ALA A 174 2.14 -11.36 20.01
C ALA A 174 1.12 -11.51 18.88
N PRO A 175 -0.03 -12.19 19.07
CA PRO A 175 -1.02 -12.32 18.02
C PRO A 175 -1.63 -10.96 17.69
N VAL A 176 -1.79 -10.72 16.39
CA VAL A 176 -2.44 -9.54 15.83
C VAL A 176 -3.60 -9.93 14.94
N GLU A 177 -4.63 -9.11 14.96
CA GLU A 177 -5.82 -9.24 14.12
C GLU A 177 -6.22 -7.85 13.61
N VAL A 178 -6.60 -7.78 12.34
CA VAL A 178 -7.16 -6.59 11.71
C VAL A 178 -8.41 -7.00 10.96
N VAL A 179 -9.56 -6.47 11.37
CA VAL A 179 -10.83 -6.67 10.69
C VAL A 179 -11.41 -5.33 10.32
N GLY A 180 -12.13 -5.26 9.20
CA GLY A 180 -12.83 -4.03 8.89
C GLY A 180 -13.39 -3.95 7.50
N LYS A 181 -13.78 -2.74 7.15
CA LYS A 181 -14.47 -2.38 5.93
C LYS A 181 -13.79 -1.19 5.30
N LEU A 182 -13.57 -1.22 4.00
CA LEU A 182 -12.92 -0.11 3.30
C LEU A 182 -13.34 0.01 1.84
N ASN A 183 -13.23 1.22 1.28
CA ASN A 183 -13.13 1.40 -0.16
C ASN A 183 -12.02 2.42 -0.47
N PRO A 184 -10.86 1.96 -0.98
CA PRO A 184 -9.71 2.83 -1.24
C PRO A 184 -9.89 3.73 -2.47
N PHE A 185 -10.88 3.42 -3.33
CA PHE A 185 -11.17 4.15 -4.57
C PHE A 185 -12.19 5.28 -4.36
N ARG A 186 -12.94 5.29 -3.26
CA ARG A 186 -13.80 6.44 -2.92
C ARG A 186 -12.96 7.67 -2.60
N GLN A 187 -13.47 8.85 -2.96
CA GLN A 187 -12.82 10.13 -2.67
C GLN A 187 -12.77 10.44 -1.17
N ASP A 188 -13.79 10.02 -0.41
CA ASP A 188 -13.84 10.17 1.04
C ASP A 188 -13.00 9.11 1.79
N LYS A 189 -12.50 8.10 1.06
CA LYS A 189 -11.72 6.97 1.58
C LYS A 189 -12.39 6.32 2.80
N ALA A 190 -13.66 5.96 2.66
CA ALA A 190 -14.41 5.23 3.69
C ALA A 190 -13.59 4.06 4.23
N LEU A 191 -13.38 4.05 5.55
CA LEU A 191 -12.54 3.10 6.25
C LEU A 191 -13.11 2.90 7.66
N ASP A 192 -13.30 1.66 8.07
CA ASP A 192 -13.65 1.29 9.44
C ASP A 192 -12.86 0.03 9.78
N ILE A 193 -11.78 0.19 10.54
CA ILE A 193 -10.84 -0.86 10.86
C ILE A 193 -10.76 -1.02 12.37
N LYS A 194 -10.90 -2.24 12.84
CA LYS A 194 -10.56 -2.67 14.17
C LYS A 194 -9.30 -3.50 14.13
N ALA A 195 -8.24 -3.01 14.76
CA ALA A 195 -7.00 -3.71 14.96
C ALA A 195 -6.89 -4.14 16.43
N SER A 196 -6.39 -5.33 16.69
CA SER A 196 -6.08 -5.78 18.04
C SER A 196 -4.74 -6.48 18.10
N VAL A 197 -4.08 -6.34 19.24
CA VAL A 197 -2.87 -7.07 19.60
C VAL A 197 -3.02 -7.55 21.03
N LYS A 198 -2.52 -8.77 21.31
CA LYS A 198 -2.50 -9.33 22.65
C LYS A 198 -1.08 -9.64 23.08
N ASP A 199 -0.81 -9.39 24.35
CA ASP A 199 0.47 -9.74 25.01
C ASP A 199 1.71 -9.21 24.28
N PHE A 200 1.59 -8.03 23.68
CA PHE A 200 2.68 -7.36 22.98
C PHE A 200 3.78 -6.92 23.95
N GLU A 201 5.02 -7.34 23.69
CA GLU A 201 6.15 -7.03 24.55
C GLU A 201 6.58 -5.56 24.38
N LEU A 202 6.45 -4.77 25.44
CA LEU A 202 6.64 -3.33 25.38
C LEU A 202 8.11 -2.90 25.31
N SER A 203 9.04 -3.75 25.73
CA SER A 203 10.47 -3.47 25.63
C SER A 203 10.89 -3.20 24.18
N GLY A 204 10.25 -3.85 23.20
CA GLY A 204 10.48 -3.63 21.78
C GLY A 204 10.10 -2.22 21.30
N VAL A 205 9.08 -1.58 21.88
CA VAL A 205 8.60 -0.24 21.51
C VAL A 205 9.07 0.88 22.44
N SER A 206 10.03 0.58 23.32
CA SER A 206 10.61 1.52 24.26
C SER A 206 11.15 2.80 23.58
N THR A 207 11.56 2.70 22.31
CA THR A 207 12.00 3.84 21.48
C THR A 207 10.91 4.91 21.30
N TYR A 208 9.63 4.51 21.22
CA TYR A 208 8.51 5.45 21.16
C TYR A 208 8.26 6.13 22.50
N ALA A 209 8.31 5.37 23.60
CA ALA A 209 8.14 5.92 24.95
C ALA A 209 9.24 6.92 25.28
N GLY A 210 10.49 6.63 24.90
CA GLY A 210 11.60 7.58 25.01
C GLY A 210 11.35 8.88 24.23
N LYS A 211 10.87 8.80 22.98
CA LYS A 211 10.62 10.00 22.15
C LYS A 211 9.49 10.88 22.65
N TYR A 212 8.37 10.30 23.10
CA TYR A 212 7.15 11.05 23.40
C TYR A 212 6.86 11.25 24.89
N VAL A 213 7.38 10.38 25.76
CA VAL A 213 7.15 10.40 27.22
C VAL A 213 8.45 10.69 27.99
N GLY A 214 9.62 10.58 27.35
CA GLY A 214 10.92 10.87 27.95
C GLY A 214 11.51 9.73 28.79
N TYR A 215 10.81 8.58 28.87
CA TYR A 215 11.26 7.40 29.61
C TYR A 215 11.07 6.14 28.77
N GLY A 216 12.08 5.26 28.79
CA GLY A 216 11.98 3.95 28.16
C GLY A 216 11.14 2.97 29.00
N ILE A 217 10.67 1.91 28.35
CA ILE A 217 10.00 0.79 28.99
C ILE A 217 10.98 -0.38 29.04
N GLU A 218 11.33 -0.86 30.23
CA GLU A 218 12.25 -1.99 30.38
C GLU A 218 11.55 -3.34 30.18
N LYS A 219 10.35 -3.50 30.73
CA LYS A 219 9.55 -4.73 30.68
C LYS A 219 8.06 -4.43 30.77
N GLY A 220 7.24 -5.31 30.20
CA GLY A 220 5.80 -5.25 30.34
C GLY A 220 5.10 -5.76 29.09
N LYS A 221 3.83 -6.14 29.24
CA LYS A 221 2.99 -6.60 28.14
C LYS A 221 1.78 -5.69 27.98
N LEU A 222 1.44 -5.43 26.72
CA LEU A 222 0.28 -4.65 26.34
C LEU A 222 -0.68 -5.50 25.53
N SER A 223 -1.95 -5.48 25.91
CA SER A 223 -3.04 -5.87 25.03
C SER A 223 -3.82 -4.61 24.68
N ALA A 224 -4.02 -4.37 23.39
CA ALA A 224 -4.67 -3.15 22.91
C ALA A 224 -5.65 -3.50 21.80
N THR A 225 -6.72 -2.70 21.72
CA THR A 225 -7.65 -2.70 20.61
C THR A 225 -7.82 -1.27 20.16
N VAL A 226 -7.61 -1.03 18.86
CA VAL A 226 -7.72 0.27 18.23
C VAL A 226 -8.83 0.17 17.19
N ASN A 227 -9.80 1.07 17.27
CA ASN A 227 -10.79 1.26 16.24
C ASN A 227 -10.44 2.54 15.50
N TYR A 228 -10.40 2.48 14.17
CA TYR A 228 -10.04 3.58 13.30
C TYR A 228 -11.11 3.73 12.23
N LYS A 229 -11.91 4.79 12.33
CA LYS A 229 -13.02 5.05 11.43
C LYS A 229 -12.83 6.39 10.72
N ILE A 230 -12.87 6.36 9.39
CA ILE A 230 -12.92 7.54 8.53
C ILE A 230 -14.27 7.56 7.82
N GLU A 231 -15.06 8.58 8.14
CA GLU A 231 -16.30 8.94 7.44
C GLU A 231 -16.19 10.40 6.97
N ASP A 232 -16.55 10.68 5.72
CA ASP A 232 -16.50 12.02 5.13
C ASP A 232 -15.15 12.75 5.32
N ARG A 233 -14.05 11.98 5.26
CA ARG A 233 -12.66 12.45 5.50
C ARG A 233 -12.40 12.95 6.93
N LYS A 234 -13.22 12.57 7.89
CA LYS A 234 -13.03 12.86 9.32
C LYS A 234 -12.72 11.57 10.05
N LEU A 235 -11.71 11.63 10.92
CA LEU A 235 -11.47 10.59 11.90
C LEU A 235 -12.53 10.71 13.00
N THR A 236 -13.22 9.61 13.28
CA THR A 236 -14.31 9.52 14.26
C THR A 236 -14.11 8.35 15.21
#